data_AF-A0A819XDF0-F1
#
_entry.id   AF-A0A819XDF0-F1
#
_cell.length_a   1.000
_cell.length_b   1.000
_cell.length_c   1.000
_cell.angle_alpha   90.00
_cell.angle_beta   90.00
_cell.angle_gamma   90.00
#
_symmetry.space_group_name_H-M   'P 1'
#
loop_
_entity.id
_entity.type
_entity.pdbx_description
1 polymer ?
#
loop_
_entity_poly.entity_id
_entity_poly.type
_entity_poly.pdbx_seq_one_letter_code
_entity_poly.pdbx_strand_id
1 'polypeptide(L)'
;KSRQYLGHVSILTSLTCVSLATIDRYLISCREVRFRQMSKISTARILCILTIVFWSLHGLPIVIMVNIYPAAANQTVCVNRSIIYGYYLNYFIILILYNILPLTIFILFGLLTWRNMHKIQRRRIEPQQQQRLPTTQRQEYQLTKMLLLQISSISISTIPYAINTLYNTITSQIQKDSLRTAQENLSTTVTNFLFYLNFAVSFYIYLISSKSLRKKFFRKLLSTYSGCKQVTHAISTITAPTPNNLDRTTTRNN
;
A
#
# COMPACT_ATOMS: atom_id res chain seq x y z
N LYS A 1 20.41 1.97 -9.01
CA LYS A 1 19.80 3.33 -9.04
C LYS A 1 18.28 3.29 -9.12
N SER A 2 17.67 2.87 -10.24
CA SER A 2 16.20 2.89 -10.43
C SER A 2 15.45 2.13 -9.34
N ARG A 3 15.95 0.97 -8.90
CA ARG A 3 15.37 0.21 -7.78
C ARG A 3 15.28 1.02 -6.48
N GLN A 4 16.35 1.75 -6.12
CA GLN A 4 16.39 2.54 -4.89
C GLN A 4 15.49 3.78 -5.00
N TYR A 5 15.48 4.43 -6.15
CA TYR A 5 14.57 5.55 -6.43
C TYR A 5 13.10 5.12 -6.35
N LEU A 6 12.71 4.07 -7.08
CA LEU A 6 11.33 3.57 -7.09
C LEU A 6 10.91 3.07 -5.72
N GLY A 7 11.79 2.35 -5.02
CA GLY A 7 11.55 1.91 -3.65
C GLY A 7 11.27 3.10 -2.73
N HIS A 8 12.11 4.15 -2.80
CA HIS A 8 11.96 5.35 -1.97
C HIS A 8 10.65 6.09 -2.23
N VAL A 9 10.36 6.40 -3.49
CA VAL A 9 9.13 7.09 -3.88
C VAL A 9 7.90 6.27 -3.47
N SER A 10 7.92 4.96 -3.68
CA SER A 10 6.79 4.07 -3.36
C SER A 10 6.54 3.98 -1.87
N ILE A 11 7.58 3.81 -1.05
CA ILE A 11 7.46 3.72 0.41
C ILE A 11 6.88 5.02 0.97
N LEU A 12 7.47 6.17 0.62
CA LEU A 12 7.01 7.47 1.15
C LEU A 12 5.60 7.81 0.69
N THR A 13 5.28 7.55 -0.57
CA THR A 13 3.92 7.75 -1.08
C THR A 13 2.93 6.87 -0.33
N SER A 14 3.23 5.58 -0.16
CA SER A 14 2.35 4.64 0.53
C SER A 14 2.14 5.05 2.00
N LEU A 15 3.22 5.33 2.74
CA LEU A 15 3.14 5.73 4.15
C LEU A 15 2.38 7.05 4.32
N THR A 16 2.61 8.02 3.42
CA THR A 16 1.89 9.30 3.44
C THR A 16 0.41 9.10 3.13
N CYS A 17 0.06 8.29 2.12
CA CYS A 17 -1.33 7.99 1.78
C CYS A 17 -2.06 7.29 2.94
N VAL A 18 -1.41 6.32 3.62
CA VAL A 18 -2.00 5.67 4.79
C VAL A 18 -2.13 6.65 5.96
N SER A 19 -1.17 7.56 6.13
CA SER A 19 -1.21 8.62 7.15
C SER A 19 -2.40 9.55 6.92
N LEU A 20 -2.55 10.05 5.68
CA LEU A 20 -3.68 10.86 5.26
C LEU A 20 -5.00 10.12 5.40
N ALA A 21 -5.06 8.84 5.04
CA ALA A 21 -6.25 8.02 5.22
C ALA A 21 -6.61 7.86 6.72
N THR A 22 -5.62 7.76 7.59
CA THR A 22 -5.84 7.64 9.05
C THR A 22 -6.40 8.94 9.63
N ILE A 23 -5.85 10.08 9.19
CA ILE A 23 -6.38 11.41 9.53
C ILE A 23 -7.80 11.58 8.99
N ASP A 24 -8.05 11.19 7.74
CA ASP A 24 -9.38 11.21 7.11
C ASP A 24 -10.40 10.41 7.93
N ARG A 25 -10.05 9.18 8.35
CA ARG A 25 -10.92 8.38 9.21
C ARG A 25 -11.20 9.06 10.56
N TYR A 26 -10.19 9.69 11.14
CA TYR A 26 -10.39 10.47 12.37
C TYR A 26 -11.38 11.63 12.13
N LEU A 27 -11.19 12.43 11.08
CA LEU A 27 -12.07 13.56 10.74
C LEU A 27 -13.53 13.12 10.51
N ILE A 28 -13.74 11.99 9.84
CA ILE A 28 -15.09 11.40 9.64
C ILE A 28 -15.70 10.94 10.97
N SER A 29 -14.87 10.40 11.88
CA SER A 29 -15.31 9.90 13.19
C SER A 29 -15.72 11.01 14.18
N CYS A 30 -15.29 12.25 13.92
CA CYS A 30 -15.59 13.41 14.75
C CYS A 30 -17.08 13.79 14.71
N ARG A 31 -17.60 14.33 15.82
CA ARG A 31 -19.01 14.74 15.94
C ARG A 31 -19.30 16.04 15.20
N GLU A 32 -18.34 16.96 15.17
CA GLU A 32 -18.53 18.27 14.54
C GLU A 32 -18.64 18.17 13.03
N VAL A 33 -19.60 18.90 12.45
CA VAL A 33 -19.82 18.94 11.00
C VAL A 33 -18.62 19.51 10.26
N ARG A 34 -17.96 20.54 10.83
CA ARG A 34 -16.78 21.19 10.23
C ARG A 34 -15.65 20.21 9.92
N PHE A 35 -15.29 19.35 10.87
CA PHE A 35 -14.23 18.35 10.65
C PHE A 35 -14.62 17.30 9.60
N ARG A 36 -15.88 16.86 9.58
CA ARG A 36 -16.37 15.91 8.57
C ARG A 36 -16.39 16.51 7.17
N GLN A 37 -16.68 17.80 7.03
CA GLN A 37 -16.68 18.48 5.73
C GLN A 37 -15.28 18.63 5.10
N MET A 38 -14.20 18.46 5.87
CA MET A 38 -12.84 18.42 5.33
C MET A 38 -12.54 17.10 4.60
N SER A 39 -13.21 16.02 4.96
CA SER A 39 -13.11 14.71 4.32
C SER A 39 -13.94 14.65 3.03
N LYS A 40 -13.46 15.37 2.01
CA LYS A 40 -14.04 15.35 0.65
C LYS A 40 -13.17 14.52 -0.28
N ILE A 41 -13.81 13.77 -1.16
CA ILE A 41 -13.11 12.94 -2.15
C ILE A 41 -12.27 13.75 -3.14
N SER A 42 -12.70 14.99 -3.46
CA SER A 42 -11.92 15.92 -4.29
C SER A 42 -10.61 16.31 -3.62
N THR A 43 -10.66 16.69 -2.34
CA THR A 43 -9.48 16.99 -1.53
C THR A 43 -8.55 15.79 -1.45
N ALA A 44 -9.08 14.59 -1.18
CA ALA A 44 -8.29 13.37 -1.10
C ALA A 44 -7.54 13.08 -2.42
N ARG A 45 -8.19 13.26 -3.57
CA ARG A 45 -7.54 13.07 -4.89
C ARG A 45 -6.40 14.06 -5.11
N ILE A 46 -6.63 15.34 -4.82
CA ILE A 46 -5.60 16.37 -4.96
C ILE A 46 -4.41 16.06 -4.04
N LEU A 47 -4.66 15.72 -2.78
CA LEU A 47 -3.60 15.37 -1.83
C LEU A 47 -2.79 14.16 -2.29
N CYS A 48 -3.43 13.12 -2.83
CA CYS A 48 -2.71 11.96 -3.38
C CYS A 48 -1.81 12.35 -4.57
N ILE A 49 -2.30 13.17 -5.50
CA ILE A 49 -1.51 13.62 -6.66
C ILE A 49 -0.32 14.47 -6.20
N LEU A 50 -0.56 15.43 -5.31
CA LEU A 50 0.48 16.29 -4.75
C LEU A 50 1.54 15.46 -4.01
N THR A 51 1.11 14.45 -3.25
CA THR A 51 2.00 13.52 -2.54
C THR A 51 2.91 12.77 -3.50
N ILE A 52 2.37 12.23 -4.60
CA ILE A 52 3.15 11.49 -5.61
C ILE A 52 4.19 12.41 -6.27
N VAL A 53 3.78 13.60 -6.69
CA VAL A 53 4.67 14.58 -7.35
C VAL A 53 5.77 15.01 -6.38
N PHE A 54 5.40 15.38 -5.16
CA PHE A 54 6.35 15.81 -4.12
C PHE A 54 7.40 14.74 -3.85
N TRP A 55 7.00 13.49 -3.61
CA TRP A 55 7.95 12.42 -3.31
C TRP A 55 8.79 12.00 -4.50
N SER A 56 8.26 12.09 -5.72
CA SER A 56 9.03 11.86 -6.95
C SER A 56 10.16 12.89 -7.10
N LEU A 57 9.86 14.18 -6.89
CA LEU A 57 10.87 15.24 -6.92
C LEU A 57 11.88 15.10 -5.77
N HIS A 58 11.41 14.83 -4.56
CA HIS A 58 12.26 14.58 -3.40
C HIS A 58 13.18 13.36 -3.57
N GLY A 59 12.82 12.39 -4.41
CA GLY A 59 13.64 11.22 -4.72
C GLY A 59 14.78 11.48 -5.71
N LEU A 60 14.77 12.59 -6.46
CA LEU A 60 15.78 12.89 -7.49
C LEU A 60 17.23 12.84 -6.99
N PRO A 61 17.59 13.34 -5.79
CA PRO A 61 18.94 13.24 -5.26
C PRO A 61 19.47 11.79 -5.18
N ILE A 62 18.61 10.78 -5.00
CA ILE A 62 19.02 9.36 -4.99
C ILE A 62 19.61 8.96 -6.34
N VAL A 63 19.03 9.44 -7.44
CA VAL A 63 19.49 9.10 -8.80
C VAL A 63 20.85 9.72 -9.08
N ILE A 64 21.06 10.95 -8.59
CA ILE A 64 22.29 11.73 -8.81
C ILE A 64 23.42 11.23 -7.92
N MET A 65 23.16 11.07 -6.61
CA MET A 65 24.21 10.82 -5.61
C MET A 65 24.61 9.35 -5.49
N VAL A 66 23.72 8.41 -5.84
CA VAL A 66 24.05 6.97 -5.79
C VAL A 66 24.69 6.55 -7.11
N ASN A 67 25.87 5.93 -7.01
CA ASN A 67 26.65 5.47 -8.16
C ASN A 67 27.05 4.01 -8.00
N ILE A 68 27.39 3.38 -9.13
CA ILE A 68 27.90 2.01 -9.17
C ILE A 68 29.42 2.11 -9.16
N TYR A 69 30.03 1.46 -8.18
CA TYR A 69 31.48 1.41 -8.05
C TYR A 69 31.95 -0.04 -8.14
N PRO A 70 33.13 -0.29 -8.72
CA PRO A 70 33.77 -1.59 -8.62
C PRO A 70 34.15 -1.86 -7.15
N ALA A 71 33.93 -3.09 -6.72
CA ALA A 71 34.33 -3.64 -5.43
C ALA A 71 35.28 -4.83 -5.65
N ALA A 72 35.86 -5.35 -4.57
CA ALA A 72 36.75 -6.51 -4.64
C ALA A 72 36.07 -7.73 -5.27
N ALA A 73 36.86 -8.63 -5.84
CA ALA A 73 36.41 -9.89 -6.44
C ALA A 73 35.37 -9.74 -7.58
N ASN A 74 35.57 -8.78 -8.50
CA ASN A 74 34.67 -8.51 -9.64
C ASN A 74 33.22 -8.18 -9.26
N GLN A 75 32.99 -7.78 -8.00
CA GLN A 75 31.67 -7.36 -7.56
C GLN A 75 31.48 -5.87 -7.85
N THR A 76 30.23 -5.45 -8.02
CA THR A 76 29.86 -4.03 -8.11
C THR A 76 28.92 -3.67 -6.98
N VAL A 77 29.15 -2.52 -6.37
CA VAL A 77 28.33 -2.01 -5.26
C VAL A 77 27.64 -0.72 -5.67
N CYS A 78 26.36 -0.60 -5.31
CA CYS A 78 25.54 0.56 -5.61
C CYS A 78 25.35 1.38 -4.34
N VAL A 79 26.28 2.31 -4.09
CA VAL A 79 26.39 3.04 -2.83
C VAL A 79 26.52 4.53 -3.05
N ASN A 80 26.17 5.31 -2.03
CA ASN A 80 26.51 6.72 -1.93
C ASN A 80 27.85 6.86 -1.21
N ARG A 81 28.75 7.71 -1.72
CA ARG A 81 30.04 8.04 -1.08
C ARG A 81 30.03 9.38 -0.32
N SER A 82 29.02 10.23 -0.53
CA SER A 82 28.91 11.51 0.18
C SER A 82 28.50 11.27 1.63
N ILE A 83 29.37 11.66 2.56
CA ILE A 83 29.13 11.53 4.01
C ILE A 83 27.86 12.31 4.42
N ILE A 84 27.74 13.56 3.96
CA ILE A 84 26.61 14.45 4.25
C ILE A 84 25.30 13.82 3.77
N TYR A 85 25.28 13.30 2.54
CA TYR A 85 24.09 12.63 2.00
C TYR A 85 23.80 11.30 2.71
N GLY A 86 24.82 10.62 3.22
CA GLY A 86 24.68 9.45 4.07
C GLY A 86 23.95 9.75 5.38
N TYR A 87 24.29 10.86 6.04
CA TYR A 87 23.57 11.32 7.23
C TYR A 87 22.12 11.68 6.90
N TYR A 88 21.89 12.41 5.81
CA TYR A 88 20.55 12.75 5.35
C TYR A 88 19.68 11.49 5.10
N LEU A 89 20.21 10.48 4.41
CA LEU A 89 19.48 9.24 4.15
C LEU A 89 19.14 8.48 5.45
N ASN A 90 20.12 8.25 6.32
CA ASN A 90 19.91 7.40 7.49
C ASN A 90 19.06 8.08 8.57
N TYR A 91 19.37 9.34 8.90
CA TYR A 91 18.72 10.03 10.02
C TYR A 91 17.43 10.72 9.61
N PHE A 92 17.41 11.42 8.47
CA PHE A 92 16.22 12.15 8.07
C PHE A 92 15.24 11.25 7.32
N ILE A 93 15.67 10.59 6.25
CA ILE A 93 14.76 9.78 5.44
C ILE A 93 14.33 8.51 6.17
N ILE A 94 15.29 7.66 6.55
CA ILE A 94 14.94 6.34 7.08
C ILE A 94 14.41 6.47 8.52
N LEU A 95 15.13 7.12 9.43
CA LEU A 95 14.69 7.18 10.82
C LEU A 95 13.44 8.07 11.01
N ILE A 96 13.42 9.28 10.45
CA ILE A 96 12.29 10.20 10.65
C ILE A 96 11.13 9.89 9.69
N LEU A 97 11.36 9.95 8.37
CA LEU A 97 10.26 9.88 7.40
C LEU A 97 9.67 8.47 7.23
N TYR A 98 10.48 7.40 7.31
CA TYR A 98 9.93 6.04 7.15
C TYR A 98 9.37 5.47 8.45
N ASN A 99 9.91 5.89 9.60
CA ASN A 99 9.58 5.28 10.89
C ASN A 99 8.84 6.24 11.83
N ILE A 100 9.53 7.24 12.39
CA ILE A 100 8.98 8.06 13.49
C ILE A 100 7.73 8.82 13.07
N LEU A 101 7.77 9.54 11.96
CA LEU A 101 6.65 10.36 11.50
C LEU A 101 5.38 9.55 11.19
N PRO A 102 5.41 8.49 10.36
CA PRO A 102 4.21 7.70 10.09
C PRO A 102 3.73 6.95 11.34
N LEU A 103 4.62 6.39 12.16
CA LEU A 103 4.22 5.69 13.39
C LEU A 103 3.49 6.61 14.38
N THR A 104 4.00 7.83 14.58
CA THR A 104 3.35 8.80 15.47
C THR A 104 1.95 9.18 14.97
N ILE A 105 1.78 9.39 13.66
CA ILE A 105 0.47 9.64 13.05
C ILE A 105 -0.45 8.43 13.23
N PHE A 106 0.01 7.22 12.96
CA PHE A 106 -0.80 6.00 13.09
C PHE A 106 -1.27 5.78 14.51
N ILE A 107 -0.38 5.93 15.50
CA ILE A 107 -0.71 5.76 16.91
C ILE A 107 -1.70 6.86 17.34
N LEU A 108 -1.39 8.13 17.07
CA LEU A 108 -2.22 9.25 17.52
C LEU A 108 -3.62 9.20 16.91
N PHE A 109 -3.72 9.23 15.58
CA PHE A 109 -5.00 9.28 14.89
C PHE A 109 -5.72 7.94 14.90
N GLY A 110 -5.00 6.82 14.93
CA GLY A 110 -5.58 5.49 15.11
C GLY A 110 -6.28 5.33 16.46
N LEU A 111 -5.63 5.73 17.56
CA LEU A 111 -6.22 5.68 18.89
C LEU A 111 -7.41 6.65 19.02
N LEU A 112 -7.30 7.86 18.49
CA LEU A 112 -8.41 8.82 18.48
C LEU A 112 -9.62 8.29 17.70
N THR A 113 -9.38 7.70 16.53
CA THR A 113 -10.42 7.06 15.71
C THR A 113 -11.07 5.89 16.45
N TRP A 114 -10.27 5.02 17.07
CA TRP A 114 -10.76 3.90 17.87
C TRP A 114 -11.66 4.35 19.02
N ARG A 115 -11.24 5.38 19.78
CA ARG A 115 -12.03 5.95 20.87
C ARG A 115 -13.36 6.51 20.38
N ASN A 116 -13.36 7.23 19.26
CA ASN A 116 -14.58 7.78 18.66
C ASN A 116 -15.53 6.67 18.17
N MET A 117 -14.99 5.63 17.53
CA MET A 117 -15.77 4.47 17.08
C MET A 117 -16.43 3.72 18.23
N HIS A 118 -15.72 3.50 19.33
CA HIS A 118 -16.30 2.85 20.51
C HIS A 118 -17.44 3.66 21.12
N LYS A 119 -17.32 4.99 21.18
CA LYS A 119 -18.42 5.87 21.63
C LYS A 119 -19.63 5.76 20.72
N ILE A 120 -19.44 5.74 19.40
CA ILE A 120 -20.51 5.57 18.42
C ILE A 120 -21.16 4.19 18.58
N GLN A 121 -20.39 3.12 18.80
CA GLN A 121 -20.94 1.78 19.02
C GLN A 121 -21.75 1.68 20.32
N ARG A 122 -21.27 2.22 21.43
CA ARG A 122 -22.00 2.17 22.71
C ARG A 122 -23.37 2.84 22.62
N ARG A 123 -23.46 4.00 21.95
CA ARG A 123 -24.73 4.70 21.71
C ARG A 123 -25.71 3.95 20.79
N ARG A 124 -25.23 2.98 20.00
CA ARG A 124 -26.09 2.14 19.13
C ARG A 124 -26.79 1.01 19.88
N ILE A 125 -26.35 0.69 21.10
CA ILE A 125 -26.88 -0.42 21.91
C ILE A 125 -28.07 0.05 22.76
N GLU A 126 -28.28 1.37 22.90
CA GLU A 126 -29.49 1.90 23.54
C GLU A 126 -30.72 1.65 22.65
N PRO A 127 -31.76 0.96 23.17
CA PRO A 127 -32.87 0.44 22.37
C PRO A 127 -33.81 1.51 21.75
N GLN A 128 -33.73 2.77 22.18
CA GLN A 128 -34.63 3.82 21.67
C GLN A 128 -34.22 4.46 20.33
N GLN A 129 -32.99 4.24 19.83
CA GLN A 129 -32.51 4.83 18.56
C GLN A 129 -32.14 3.78 17.51
N GLN A 130 -32.93 2.71 17.43
CA GLN A 130 -32.79 1.65 16.44
C GLN A 130 -33.25 2.06 15.03
N GLN A 131 -33.10 3.34 14.67
CA GLN A 131 -33.21 3.77 13.28
C GLN A 131 -32.05 3.13 12.50
N ARG A 132 -32.42 2.27 11.54
CA ARG A 132 -31.50 1.58 10.64
C ARG A 132 -30.49 2.59 10.09
N LEU A 133 -29.23 2.48 10.52
CA LEU A 133 -28.14 3.29 9.97
C LEU A 133 -28.21 3.25 8.44
N PRO A 134 -28.13 4.40 7.75
CA PRO A 134 -28.04 4.40 6.30
C PRO A 134 -26.87 3.52 5.86
N THR A 135 -27.06 2.81 4.75
CA THR A 135 -26.10 1.81 4.22
C THR A 135 -24.69 2.35 4.09
N THR A 136 -24.56 3.66 3.84
CA THR A 136 -23.31 4.43 3.78
C THR A 136 -22.51 4.36 5.08
N GLN A 137 -23.15 4.55 6.25
CA GLN A 137 -22.45 4.58 7.54
C GLN A 137 -21.92 3.21 7.96
N ARG A 138 -22.58 2.12 7.53
CA ARG A 138 -22.07 0.75 7.73
C ARG A 138 -20.81 0.49 6.88
N GLN A 139 -20.77 1.02 5.67
CA GLN A 139 -19.60 0.91 4.79
C GLN A 139 -18.42 1.70 5.37
N GLU A 140 -18.64 2.94 5.82
CA GLU A 140 -17.60 3.76 6.47
C GLU A 140 -17.03 3.09 7.73
N TYR A 141 -17.89 2.46 8.53
CA TYR A 141 -17.45 1.71 9.71
C TYR A 141 -16.56 0.52 9.33
N GLN A 142 -16.94 -0.23 8.29
CA GLN A 142 -16.12 -1.35 7.80
C GLN A 142 -14.76 -0.85 7.29
N LEU A 143 -14.74 0.19 6.47
CA LEU A 143 -13.49 0.80 5.96
C LEU A 143 -12.58 1.27 7.09
N THR A 144 -13.16 1.89 8.12
CA THR A 144 -12.39 2.34 9.28
C THR A 144 -11.80 1.16 10.06
N LYS A 145 -12.58 0.09 10.29
CA LYS A 145 -12.06 -1.12 10.94
C LYS A 145 -10.91 -1.75 10.14
N MET A 146 -11.02 -1.76 8.82
CA MET A 146 -9.98 -2.30 7.93
C MET A 146 -8.70 -1.46 8.01
N LEU A 147 -8.82 -0.14 8.00
CA LEU A 147 -7.67 0.74 8.14
C LEU A 147 -7.01 0.58 9.51
N LEU A 148 -7.78 0.46 10.59
CA LEU A 148 -7.23 0.20 11.93
C LEU A 148 -6.46 -1.12 12.01
N LEU A 149 -6.93 -2.17 11.34
CA LEU A 149 -6.17 -3.43 11.23
C LEU A 149 -4.87 -3.24 10.41
N GLN A 150 -4.94 -2.48 9.32
CA GLN A 150 -3.77 -2.19 8.48
C GLN A 150 -2.70 -1.43 9.27
N ILE A 151 -3.05 -0.33 9.95
CA ILE A 151 -2.07 0.47 10.70
C ILE A 151 -1.50 -0.30 11.90
N SER A 152 -2.28 -1.18 12.54
CA SER A 152 -1.77 -2.06 13.58
C SER A 152 -0.73 -3.04 13.03
N SER A 153 -1.01 -3.64 11.86
CA SER A 153 -0.05 -4.51 11.19
C SER A 153 1.22 -3.75 10.77
N ILE A 154 1.07 -2.55 10.18
CA ILE A 154 2.21 -1.66 9.84
C ILE A 154 3.05 -1.36 11.09
N SER A 155 2.41 -1.02 12.20
CA SER A 155 3.12 -0.67 13.44
C SER A 155 3.94 -1.84 13.98
N ILE A 156 3.36 -3.05 14.01
CA ILE A 156 4.06 -4.26 14.47
C ILE A 156 5.28 -4.58 13.59
N SER A 157 5.18 -4.40 12.27
CA SER A 157 6.30 -4.64 11.35
C SER A 157 7.37 -3.54 11.40
N THR A 158 6.95 -2.28 11.59
CA THR A 158 7.84 -1.11 11.47
C THR A 158 8.64 -0.87 12.74
N ILE A 159 8.10 -1.17 13.93
CA ILE A 159 8.82 -0.99 15.20
C ILE A 159 10.13 -1.78 15.25
N PRO A 160 10.17 -3.10 14.95
CA PRO A 160 11.42 -3.86 14.91
C PRO A 160 12.43 -3.30 13.90
N TYR A 161 11.94 -2.86 12.73
CA TYR A 161 12.77 -2.25 11.70
C TYR A 161 13.38 -0.91 12.15
N ALA A 162 12.59 -0.07 12.82
CA ALA A 162 13.05 1.20 13.39
C ALA A 162 14.15 0.99 14.44
N ILE A 163 13.93 0.03 15.36
CA ILE A 163 14.90 -0.31 16.42
C ILE A 163 16.21 -0.82 15.80
N ASN A 164 16.13 -1.76 14.86
CA ASN A 164 17.31 -2.30 14.18
C ASN A 164 18.07 -1.21 13.41
N THR A 165 17.36 -0.31 12.73
CA THR A 165 17.99 0.79 12.00
C THR A 165 18.66 1.80 12.92
N LEU A 166 18.01 2.16 14.04
CA LEU A 166 18.59 3.05 15.05
C LEU A 166 19.84 2.42 15.67
N TYR A 167 19.78 1.14 16.03
CA TYR A 167 20.92 0.40 16.56
C TYR A 167 22.10 0.38 15.59
N ASN A 168 21.86 0.04 14.31
CA ASN A 168 22.90 0.03 13.29
C ASN A 168 23.52 1.42 13.05
N THR A 169 22.70 2.46 13.15
CA THR A 169 23.14 3.84 12.97
C THR A 169 24.05 4.29 14.11
N ILE A 170 23.67 4.03 15.37
CA ILE A 170 24.44 4.38 16.56
C ILE A 170 25.75 3.59 16.62
N THR A 171 25.71 2.30 16.28
CA THR A 171 26.89 1.40 16.35
C THR A 171 27.77 1.47 15.09
N SER A 172 27.48 2.35 14.14
CA SER A 172 28.19 2.44 12.86
C SER A 172 29.67 2.78 12.98
N GLN A 173 30.09 3.44 14.06
CA GLN A 173 31.48 3.84 14.32
C GLN A 173 32.23 2.86 15.22
N ILE A 174 31.57 1.83 15.74
CA ILE A 174 32.17 0.85 16.65
C ILE A 174 32.76 -0.28 15.81
N GLN A 175 34.01 -0.68 16.11
CA GLN A 175 34.63 -1.85 15.48
C GLN A 175 33.89 -3.12 15.92
N LYS A 176 33.48 -3.95 14.96
CA LYS A 176 32.65 -5.13 15.19
C LYS A 176 33.39 -6.41 14.82
N ASP A 177 33.23 -7.44 15.64
CA ASP A 177 33.70 -8.78 15.33
C ASP A 177 32.90 -9.39 14.15
N SER A 178 33.49 -10.39 13.51
CA SER A 178 32.88 -11.10 12.37
C SER A 178 31.54 -11.76 12.74
N LEU A 179 31.48 -12.40 13.91
CA LEU A 179 30.25 -13.01 14.44
C LEU A 179 29.15 -11.98 14.66
N ARG A 180 29.49 -10.84 15.28
CA ARG A 180 28.55 -9.75 15.53
C ARG A 180 28.01 -9.16 14.23
N THR A 181 28.88 -8.95 13.25
CA THR A 181 28.50 -8.46 11.92
C THR A 181 27.53 -9.42 11.23
N ALA A 182 27.76 -10.74 11.34
CA ALA A 182 26.85 -11.75 10.78
C ALA A 182 25.46 -11.72 11.44
N GLN A 183 25.40 -11.58 12.77
CA GLN A 183 24.15 -11.46 13.52
C GLN A 183 23.36 -10.19 13.16
N GLU A 184 24.05 -9.05 13.05
CA GLU A 184 23.45 -7.78 12.66
C GLU A 184 22.91 -7.81 11.22
N ASN A 185 23.63 -8.48 10.31
CA ASN A 185 23.17 -8.70 8.93
C ASN A 185 21.91 -9.58 8.87
N LEU A 186 21.86 -10.63 9.68
CA LEU A 186 20.67 -11.48 9.78
C LEU A 186 19.47 -10.69 10.33
N SER A 187 19.66 -9.97 11.44
CA SER A 187 18.62 -9.10 12.02
C SER A 187 18.10 -8.07 11.01
N THR A 188 19.01 -7.44 10.27
CA THR A 188 18.68 -6.48 9.21
C THR A 188 17.90 -7.13 8.07
N THR A 189 18.24 -8.36 7.69
CA THR A 189 17.53 -9.09 6.63
C THR A 189 16.11 -9.46 7.07
N VAL A 190 15.95 -9.98 8.29
CA VAL A 190 14.65 -10.36 8.85
C VAL A 190 13.74 -9.13 9.03
N THR A 191 14.26 -8.05 9.62
CA THR A 191 13.46 -6.83 9.84
C THR A 191 13.09 -6.13 8.53
N ASN A 192 14.00 -6.09 7.54
CA ASN A 192 13.67 -5.61 6.20
C ASN A 192 12.57 -6.46 5.56
N PHE A 193 12.67 -7.79 5.65
CA PHE A 193 11.65 -8.68 5.10
C PHE A 193 10.27 -8.41 5.72
N LEU A 194 10.20 -8.30 7.04
CA LEU A 194 8.96 -7.97 7.76
C LEU A 194 8.39 -6.61 7.35
N PHE A 195 9.25 -5.61 7.18
CA PHE A 195 8.86 -4.27 6.74
C PHE A 195 8.25 -4.30 5.33
N TYR A 196 8.93 -4.94 4.36
CA TYR A 196 8.44 -5.02 2.98
C TYR A 196 7.22 -5.93 2.83
N LEU A 197 7.13 -7.01 3.61
CA LEU A 197 5.98 -7.91 3.62
C LEU A 197 4.69 -7.17 3.97
N ASN A 198 4.78 -6.10 4.76
CA ASN A 198 3.63 -5.31 5.18
C ASN A 198 2.84 -4.72 3.99
N PHE A 199 3.52 -4.29 2.93
CA PHE A 199 2.86 -3.77 1.73
C PHE A 199 1.99 -4.83 1.05
N ALA A 200 2.40 -6.11 1.09
CA ALA A 200 1.60 -7.22 0.59
C ALA A 200 0.45 -7.56 1.57
N VAL A 201 0.73 -7.63 2.87
CA VAL A 201 -0.26 -7.94 3.93
C VAL A 201 -1.42 -6.96 3.90
N SER A 202 -1.16 -5.68 3.65
CA SER A 202 -2.18 -4.65 3.50
C SER A 202 -3.29 -5.07 2.52
N PHE A 203 -2.92 -5.56 1.32
CA PHE A 203 -3.89 -6.04 0.33
C PHE A 203 -4.76 -7.19 0.86
N TYR A 204 -4.15 -8.16 1.55
CA TYR A 204 -4.88 -9.30 2.11
C TYR A 204 -5.80 -8.90 3.26
N ILE A 205 -5.40 -7.94 4.11
CA ILE A 205 -6.28 -7.36 5.13
C ILE A 205 -7.52 -6.78 4.46
N TYR A 206 -7.34 -6.03 3.37
CA TYR A 206 -8.46 -5.45 2.63
C TYR A 206 -9.37 -6.52 2.00
N LEU A 207 -8.78 -7.58 1.47
CA LEU A 207 -9.53 -8.68 0.86
C LEU A 207 -10.32 -9.50 1.89
N ILE A 208 -9.72 -9.87 3.02
CA ILE A 208 -10.34 -10.76 4.01
C ILE A 208 -11.40 -10.03 4.83
N SER A 209 -11.11 -8.80 5.26
CA SER A 209 -11.89 -8.10 6.29
C SER A 209 -13.26 -7.61 5.80
N SER A 210 -13.52 -7.49 4.50
CA SER A 210 -14.83 -7.03 3.99
C SER A 210 -15.53 -8.06 3.11
N LYS A 211 -16.60 -8.65 3.64
CA LYS A 211 -17.53 -9.50 2.86
C LYS A 211 -18.16 -8.73 1.70
N SER A 212 -18.40 -7.42 1.87
CA SER A 212 -18.98 -6.56 0.82
C SER A 212 -17.98 -6.32 -0.32
N LEU A 213 -16.71 -6.07 -0.01
CA LEU A 213 -15.67 -5.88 -1.01
C LEU A 213 -15.36 -7.18 -1.74
N ARG A 214 -15.28 -8.33 -1.05
CA ARG A 214 -15.14 -9.64 -1.71
C ARG A 214 -16.26 -9.89 -2.70
N LYS A 215 -17.52 -9.67 -2.31
CA LYS A 215 -18.66 -9.88 -3.21
C LYS A 215 -18.62 -8.96 -4.43
N LYS A 216 -18.22 -7.68 -4.26
CA LYS A 216 -18.05 -6.73 -5.38
C LYS A 216 -16.87 -7.10 -6.28
N PHE A 217 -15.72 -7.47 -5.69
CA PHE A 217 -14.51 -7.88 -6.38
C PHE A 217 -14.74 -9.17 -7.19
N PHE A 218 -15.21 -10.23 -6.55
CA PHE A 218 -15.53 -11.50 -7.23
C PHE A 218 -16.62 -11.32 -8.28
N ARG A 219 -17.64 -10.49 -8.04
CA ARG A 219 -18.65 -10.20 -9.07
C ARG A 219 -18.04 -9.54 -10.30
N LYS A 220 -17.13 -8.58 -10.15
CA LYS A 220 -16.47 -7.91 -11.29
C LYS A 220 -15.44 -8.82 -11.98
N LEU A 221 -14.71 -9.63 -11.21
CA LEU A 221 -13.79 -10.63 -11.74
C LEU A 221 -14.54 -11.70 -12.56
N LEU A 222 -15.63 -12.24 -12.01
CA LEU A 222 -16.49 -13.23 -12.66
C LEU A 222 -17.25 -12.62 -13.85
N SER A 223 -17.69 -11.36 -13.80
CA SER A 223 -18.35 -10.72 -14.94
C SER A 223 -17.38 -10.46 -16.10
N THR A 224 -16.13 -10.14 -15.78
CA THR A 224 -15.05 -9.98 -16.79
C THR A 224 -14.70 -11.34 -17.39
N TYR A 225 -14.66 -12.39 -16.57
CA TYR A 225 -14.47 -13.76 -17.02
C TYR A 225 -15.62 -14.27 -17.90
N SER A 226 -16.89 -13.98 -17.55
CA SER A 226 -18.05 -14.36 -18.35
C SER A 226 -18.16 -13.55 -19.64
N GLY A 227 -17.78 -12.27 -19.64
CA GLY A 227 -17.71 -11.45 -20.84
C GLY A 227 -16.63 -11.94 -21.81
N CYS A 228 -15.47 -12.37 -21.31
CA CYS A 228 -14.44 -13.00 -22.12
C CYS A 228 -14.94 -14.32 -22.75
N LYS A 229 -15.65 -15.14 -21.97
CA LYS A 229 -16.29 -16.38 -22.48
C LYS A 229 -17.31 -16.12 -23.59
N GLN A 230 -18.14 -15.09 -23.48
CA GLN A 230 -19.10 -14.72 -24.53
C GLN A 230 -18.43 -14.25 -25.82
N VAL A 231 -17.33 -13.49 -25.71
CA VAL A 231 -16.54 -13.06 -26.87
C VAL A 231 -15.85 -14.26 -27.55
N THR A 232 -15.29 -15.19 -26.78
CA THR A 232 -14.69 -16.41 -27.34
C THR A 232 -15.72 -17.29 -28.04
N HIS A 233 -16.94 -17.40 -27.50
CA HIS A 233 -18.03 -18.16 -28.12
C HIS A 233 -18.59 -17.50 -29.38
N ALA A 234 -18.63 -16.15 -29.43
CA ALA A 234 -19.03 -15.41 -30.62
C ALA A 234 -18.01 -15.57 -31.75
N ILE A 235 -16.71 -15.53 -31.44
CA ILE A 235 -15.63 -15.73 -32.42
C ILE A 235 -15.67 -17.15 -33.00
N SER A 236 -15.88 -18.20 -32.18
CA SER A 236 -15.97 -19.58 -32.68
C SER A 236 -17.21 -19.87 -33.53
N THR A 237 -18.26 -19.05 -33.42
CA THR A 237 -19.48 -19.19 -34.24
C THR A 237 -19.30 -18.52 -35.62
N ILE A 238 -18.43 -17.52 -35.72
CA ILE A 238 -18.14 -16.81 -36.98
C ILE A 238 -17.09 -17.55 -37.83
N THR A 239 -16.18 -18.32 -37.22
CA THR A 239 -15.17 -19.13 -37.92
C THR A 239 -15.62 -20.56 -38.24
N ALA A 240 -16.87 -20.93 -37.95
CA ALA A 240 -17.39 -22.22 -38.39
C ALA A 240 -17.47 -22.23 -39.94
N PRO A 241 -16.79 -23.16 -40.63
CA PRO A 241 -16.82 -23.20 -42.09
C PRO A 241 -18.24 -23.55 -42.54
N THR A 242 -18.84 -22.66 -43.33
CA THR A 242 -20.06 -22.95 -44.09
C THR A 242 -19.85 -24.20 -44.93
N PRO A 243 -20.76 -25.20 -44.88
CA PRO A 243 -20.67 -26.34 -45.77
C PRO A 243 -20.88 -25.83 -47.20
N ASN A 244 -19.84 -25.90 -48.01
CA ASN A 244 -19.88 -25.56 -49.42
C ASN A 244 -20.92 -26.46 -50.11
N ASN A 245 -22.03 -25.86 -50.55
CA ASN A 245 -22.85 -26.38 -51.63
C ASN A 245 -22.11 -26.16 -52.96
N LEU A 246 -21.19 -27.07 -53.30
CA LEU A 246 -20.95 -27.51 -54.69
C LEU A 246 -21.70 -28.85 -54.81
N ASP A 247 -22.56 -29.15 -55.77
CA ASP A 247 -22.67 -28.69 -57.15
C ASP A 247 -24.15 -28.74 -57.58
N ARG A 248 -24.58 -27.73 -58.33
CA ARG A 248 -25.80 -27.78 -59.13
C ARG A 248 -25.37 -27.71 -60.60
N THR A 249 -25.76 -28.74 -61.37
CA THR A 249 -25.92 -28.77 -62.83
C THR A 249 -24.65 -28.58 -63.67
N THR A 250 -24.32 -29.47 -64.62
CA THR A 250 -24.94 -29.52 -65.96
C THR A 250 -24.32 -30.68 -66.76
N THR A 251 -25.12 -31.49 -67.47
CA THR A 251 -24.87 -31.87 -68.88
C THR A 251 -26.05 -32.65 -69.46
N ARG A 252 -26.57 -32.10 -70.57
CA ARG A 252 -27.54 -32.62 -71.52
C ARG A 252 -26.77 -33.20 -72.74
N ASN A 253 -27.41 -34.11 -73.48
CA ASN A 253 -27.00 -34.76 -74.76
C ASN A 253 -26.07 -35.97 -74.54
N ASN A 254 -26.34 -37.19 -75.03
CA ASN A 254 -27.06 -37.65 -76.24
C ASN A 254 -28.06 -38.77 -75.96
#